data_AF-A0A928EYS1-F1
#
_entry.id   AF-A0A928EYS1-F1
#
_cell.length_a   1.000
_cell.length_b   1.000
_cell.length_c   1.000
_cell.angle_alpha   90.00
_cell.angle_beta   90.00
_cell.angle_gamma   90.00
#
_symmetry.space_group_name_H-M   'P 1'
#
loop_
_entity.id
_entity.type
_entity.pdbx_description
1 polymer ?
#
loop_
_entity_poly.entity_id
_entity_poly.type
_entity_poly.pdbx_seq_one_letter_code
_entity_poly.pdbx_strand_id
1 'polypeptide(L)'
;MLFFAAIVTRMSATTLLISHVTLVLPYVILNVLPKLMQFDVSIYHAALDLGASPVKAFFKVVLPDVFPGLLAGFLLALTISLDDFTITYFTAGQGLDTLSTLIYTNRIRGILPEYYALAAIMFIGVLLLILVMQIANVRSQPKDTKDKHFSKKGNNY
;
A
#
# COMPACT_ATOMS: atom_id res chain seq x y z
N MET A 1 -26.85 -26.65 9.95
CA MET A 1 -27.48 -25.36 9.59
C MET A 1 -27.29 -24.28 10.65
N LEU A 2 -27.62 -24.52 11.93
CA LEU A 2 -27.44 -23.53 13.01
C LEU A 2 -25.98 -23.14 13.30
N PHE A 3 -25.03 -24.06 13.14
CA PHE A 3 -23.60 -23.78 13.34
C PHE A 3 -23.05 -22.77 12.31
N PHE A 4 -23.48 -22.90 11.05
CA PHE A 4 -23.12 -21.96 9.97
C PHE A 4 -23.78 -20.59 10.21
N ALA A 5 -25.05 -20.58 10.62
CA ALA A 5 -25.75 -19.36 10.98
C ALA A 5 -25.11 -18.62 12.18
N ALA A 6 -24.57 -19.34 13.17
CA ALA A 6 -23.88 -18.76 14.33
C ALA A 6 -22.51 -18.14 14.01
N ILE A 7 -21.85 -18.63 12.96
CA ILE A 7 -20.60 -18.04 12.43
C ILE A 7 -20.93 -16.78 11.61
N VAL A 8 -22.00 -16.82 10.81
CA VAL A 8 -22.49 -15.70 9.99
C VAL A 8 -23.05 -14.55 10.85
N THR A 9 -23.67 -14.83 12.00
CA THR A 9 -24.21 -13.78 12.89
C THR A 9 -23.16 -13.03 13.71
N ARG A 10 -21.88 -13.44 13.66
CA ARG A 10 -20.75 -12.71 14.26
C ARG A 10 -20.02 -11.80 13.27
N MET A 11 -20.62 -11.52 12.12
CA MET A 11 -20.10 -10.49 11.20
C MET A 11 -20.11 -9.14 11.93
N SER A 12 -18.91 -8.62 12.18
CA SER A 12 -18.61 -7.43 12.96
C SER A 12 -17.52 -6.64 12.25
N ALA A 13 -17.29 -5.39 12.65
CA ALA A 13 -16.15 -4.61 12.18
C ALA A 13 -14.82 -5.40 12.29
N THR A 14 -14.68 -6.24 13.32
CA THR A 14 -13.50 -7.08 13.53
C THR A 14 -13.31 -8.15 12.44
N THR A 15 -14.39 -8.81 11.97
CA THR A 15 -14.28 -9.81 10.91
C THR A 15 -13.94 -9.16 9.57
N LEU A 16 -14.51 -7.98 9.30
CA LEU A 16 -14.15 -7.16 8.14
C LEU A 16 -12.66 -6.80 8.15
N LEU A 17 -12.15 -6.31 9.29
CA LEU A 17 -10.74 -5.95 9.44
C LEU A 17 -9.82 -7.16 9.21
N ILE A 18 -10.12 -8.31 9.80
CA ILE A 18 -9.32 -9.53 9.65
C ILE A 18 -9.32 -10.00 8.19
N SER A 19 -10.47 -9.96 7.51
CA SER A 19 -10.60 -10.35 6.11
C SER A 19 -9.82 -9.42 5.18
N HIS A 20 -9.91 -8.10 5.37
CA HIS A 20 -9.11 -7.16 4.60
C HIS A 20 -7.61 -7.30 4.84
N VAL A 21 -7.17 -7.41 6.10
CA VAL A 21 -5.75 -7.56 6.43
C VAL A 21 -5.19 -8.82 5.78
N THR A 22 -5.89 -9.95 5.89
CA THR A 22 -5.43 -11.24 5.33
C THR A 22 -5.25 -11.18 3.82
N LEU A 23 -6.11 -10.44 3.11
CA LEU A 23 -6.03 -10.33 1.66
C LEU A 23 -5.02 -9.31 1.18
N VAL A 24 -4.88 -8.19 1.88
CA VAL A 24 -3.97 -7.11 1.49
C VAL A 24 -2.50 -7.46 1.83
N LEU A 25 -2.26 -8.18 2.91
CA LEU A 25 -0.92 -8.53 3.40
C LEU A 25 0.02 -9.14 2.35
N PRO A 26 -0.36 -10.19 1.57
CA PRO A 26 0.54 -10.76 0.57
C PRO A 26 0.95 -9.75 -0.51
N TYR A 27 0.04 -8.87 -0.94
CA TYR A 27 0.36 -7.85 -1.94
C TYR A 27 1.33 -6.80 -1.42
N VAL A 28 1.17 -6.38 -0.15
CA VAL A 28 2.11 -5.46 0.50
C VAL A 28 3.48 -6.11 0.64
N ILE A 29 3.55 -7.37 1.07
CA ILE A 29 4.81 -8.11 1.19
C ILE A 29 5.54 -8.16 -0.15
N LEU A 30 4.84 -8.46 -1.25
CA LEU A 30 5.44 -8.52 -2.58
C LEU A 30 6.00 -7.18 -3.08
N ASN A 31 5.48 -6.05 -2.58
CA ASN A 31 5.99 -4.72 -2.92
C ASN A 31 7.13 -4.26 -1.99
N VAL A 32 7.08 -4.60 -0.72
CA VAL A 32 8.04 -4.14 0.29
C VAL A 32 9.30 -5.02 0.33
N LEU A 33 9.13 -6.34 0.16
CA LEU A 33 10.24 -7.30 0.28
C LEU A 33 11.38 -7.04 -0.72
N PRO A 34 11.14 -6.74 -2.01
CA PRO A 34 12.23 -6.44 -2.94
C PRO A 34 13.05 -5.22 -2.52
N LYS A 35 12.41 -4.20 -1.93
CA LYS A 35 13.10 -2.99 -1.46
C LYS A 35 13.93 -3.27 -0.21
N LEU A 36 13.46 -4.14 0.68
CA LEU A 36 14.24 -4.61 1.82
C LEU A 36 15.45 -5.46 1.40
N MET A 37 15.31 -6.31 0.38
CA MET A 37 16.41 -7.14 -0.13
C MET A 37 17.48 -6.33 -0.88
N GLN A 38 17.10 -5.19 -1.46
CA GLN A 38 18.02 -4.28 -2.16
C GLN A 38 18.74 -3.30 -1.21
N PHE A 39 18.40 -3.30 0.08
CA PHE A 39 19.03 -2.42 1.07
C PHE A 39 20.51 -2.77 1.26
N ASP A 40 21.38 -1.76 1.17
CA ASP A 40 22.81 -1.93 1.42
C ASP A 40 23.10 -1.94 2.93
N VAL A 41 23.38 -3.14 3.45
CA VAL A 41 23.72 -3.39 4.85
C VAL A 41 24.99 -2.64 5.28
N SER A 42 25.88 -2.29 4.34
CA SER A 42 27.08 -1.50 4.63
C SER A 42 26.74 -0.13 5.22
N ILE A 43 25.67 0.52 4.75
CA ILE A 43 25.25 1.85 5.24
C ILE A 43 24.75 1.75 6.70
N TYR A 44 24.10 0.64 7.05
CA TYR A 44 23.71 0.37 8.43
C TYR A 44 24.92 0.20 9.36
N HIS A 45 25.92 -0.58 8.94
CA HIS A 45 27.15 -0.75 9.72
C HIS A 45 27.93 0.55 9.86
N ALA A 46 28.05 1.34 8.80
CA ALA A 46 28.70 2.65 8.85
C ALA A 46 28.03 3.61 9.87
N ALA A 47 26.69 3.53 10.01
CA ALA A 47 25.98 4.32 11.01
C ALA A 47 26.32 3.88 12.45
N LEU A 48 26.48 2.57 12.69
CA LEU A 48 26.93 2.04 13.97
C LEU A 48 28.38 2.44 14.27
N ASP A 49 29.25 2.40 13.27
CA ASP A 49 30.66 2.81 13.39
C ASP A 49 30.81 4.30 13.74
N LEU A 50 29.89 5.15 13.26
CA LEU A 50 29.80 6.56 13.65
C LEU A 50 29.21 6.78 15.06
N GLY A 51 28.91 5.72 15.81
CA GLY A 51 28.37 5.77 17.17
C GLY A 51 26.86 5.93 17.25
N ALA A 52 26.10 5.67 16.17
CA ALA A 52 24.65 5.61 16.27
C ALA A 52 24.22 4.33 17.01
N SER A 53 23.22 4.45 17.90
CA SER A 53 22.58 3.26 18.49
C SER A 53 21.76 2.51 17.42
N PRO A 54 21.57 1.17 17.54
CA PRO A 54 20.83 0.38 16.55
C PRO A 54 19.43 0.94 16.24
N VAL A 55 18.73 1.44 17.25
CA VAL A 55 17.41 2.09 17.10
C VAL A 55 17.54 3.38 16.29
N LYS A 56 18.54 4.21 16.58
CA LYS A 56 18.78 5.46 15.85
C LYS A 56 19.20 5.20 14.41
N ALA A 57 20.03 4.18 14.17
CA ALA A 57 20.42 3.74 12.83
C ALA A 57 19.21 3.24 12.03
N PHE A 58 18.29 2.50 12.66
CA PHE A 58 17.05 2.07 12.00
C PHE A 58 16.20 3.25 11.53
N PHE A 59 15.83 4.17 12.42
CA PHE A 59 14.94 5.28 12.05
C PHE A 59 15.58 6.32 11.13
N LYS A 60 16.92 6.48 11.17
CA LYS A 60 17.62 7.54 10.43
C LYS A 60 18.27 7.08 9.13
N VAL A 61 18.51 5.78 8.97
CA VAL A 61 19.20 5.22 7.81
C VAL A 61 18.32 4.19 7.11
N VAL A 62 17.93 3.14 7.83
CA VAL A 62 17.18 2.03 7.24
C VAL A 62 15.80 2.50 6.78
N LEU A 63 15.01 3.07 7.69
CA LEU A 63 13.64 3.49 7.46
C LEU A 63 13.49 4.46 6.27
N PRO A 64 14.24 5.58 6.17
CA PRO A 64 14.10 6.50 5.03
C PRO A 64 14.54 5.90 3.70
N ASP A 65 15.48 4.95 3.69
CA ASP A 65 15.90 4.29 2.45
C ASP A 65 14.83 3.30 1.94
N VAL A 66 14.20 2.55 2.85
CA VAL A 66 13.12 1.60 2.50
C VAL A 66 11.77 2.28 2.35
N PHE A 67 11.61 3.51 2.85
CA PHE A 67 10.37 4.28 2.86
C PHE A 67 9.67 4.39 1.51
N PRO A 68 10.35 4.64 0.36
CA PRO A 68 9.69 4.68 -0.94
C PRO A 68 9.00 3.36 -1.30
N GLY A 69 9.59 2.21 -0.91
CA GLY A 69 9.00 0.89 -1.10
C GLY A 69 7.84 0.61 -0.16
N LEU A 70 7.93 1.03 1.12
CA LEU A 70 6.80 0.97 2.05
C LEU A 70 5.63 1.82 1.56
N LEU A 71 5.91 3.02 1.03
CA LEU A 71 4.90 3.92 0.51
C LEU A 71 4.20 3.33 -0.71
N ALA A 72 4.93 2.69 -1.62
CA ALA A 72 4.35 1.97 -2.75
C ALA A 72 3.44 0.81 -2.30
N GLY A 73 3.88 0.01 -1.33
CA GLY A 73 3.06 -1.05 -0.73
C GLY A 73 1.81 -0.51 -0.03
N PHE A 74 1.94 0.61 0.68
CA PHE A 74 0.82 1.29 1.34
C PHE A 74 -0.22 1.81 0.35
N LEU A 75 0.23 2.43 -0.75
CA LEU A 75 -0.66 2.89 -1.81
C LEU A 75 -1.45 1.75 -2.45
N LEU A 76 -0.78 0.64 -2.72
CA LEU A 76 -1.42 -0.53 -3.30
C LEU A 76 -2.44 -1.13 -2.33
N ALA A 77 -2.10 -1.23 -1.05
CA ALA A 77 -3.04 -1.62 0.01
C ALA A 77 -4.27 -0.72 0.07
N LEU A 78 -4.07 0.60 -0.01
CA LEU A 78 -5.14 1.59 -0.01
C LEU A 78 -6.03 1.44 -1.24
N THR A 79 -5.44 1.19 -2.41
CA THR A 79 -6.15 1.00 -3.68
C THR A 79 -7.04 -0.24 -3.61
N ILE A 80 -6.49 -1.36 -3.14
CA ILE A 80 -7.23 -2.61 -2.97
C ILE A 80 -8.34 -2.42 -1.93
N SER A 81 -8.05 -1.78 -0.80
CA SER A 81 -9.03 -1.57 0.27
C SER A 81 -10.21 -0.68 -0.13
N LEU A 82 -9.99 0.31 -1.02
CA LEU A 82 -11.06 1.19 -1.50
C LEU A 82 -11.96 0.53 -2.54
N ASP A 83 -11.45 -0.43 -3.29
CA ASP A 83 -12.19 -1.18 -4.33
C ASP A 83 -12.89 -2.43 -3.80
N ASP A 84 -12.62 -2.84 -2.55
CA ASP A 84 -13.06 -4.14 -2.03
C ASP A 84 -14.55 -4.18 -1.65
N PHE A 85 -15.40 -4.29 -2.67
CA PHE A 85 -16.85 -4.53 -2.51
C PHE A 85 -17.13 -5.94 -2.00
N THR A 86 -16.49 -6.94 -2.60
CA THR A 86 -16.84 -8.35 -2.42
C THR A 86 -16.62 -8.79 -0.99
N ILE A 87 -15.45 -8.52 -0.41
CA ILE A 87 -15.17 -8.95 0.96
C ILE A 87 -15.96 -8.12 1.95
N THR A 88 -16.09 -6.80 1.76
CA THR A 88 -16.94 -6.00 2.63
C THR A 88 -18.39 -6.49 2.59
N TYR A 89 -18.97 -6.78 1.42
CA TYR A 89 -20.34 -7.25 1.32
C TYR A 89 -20.57 -8.59 2.05
N PHE A 90 -19.59 -9.50 2.01
CA PHE A 90 -19.70 -10.80 2.66
C PHE A 90 -19.22 -10.84 4.11
N THR A 91 -18.58 -9.79 4.63
CA THR A 91 -17.99 -9.81 5.99
C THR A 91 -18.40 -8.63 6.88
N ALA A 92 -18.95 -7.57 6.28
CA ALA A 92 -19.58 -6.48 7.01
C ALA A 92 -20.87 -6.99 7.67
N GLY A 93 -20.95 -6.85 8.98
CA GLY A 93 -22.21 -7.02 9.70
C GLY A 93 -23.26 -6.00 9.25
N GLN A 94 -24.53 -6.25 9.59
CA GLN A 94 -25.61 -5.30 9.33
C GLN A 94 -25.27 -3.92 9.93
N GLY A 95 -25.30 -2.86 9.11
CA GLY A 95 -25.09 -1.47 9.54
C GLY A 95 -23.72 -0.85 9.22
N LEU A 96 -22.83 -1.56 8.53
CA LEU A 96 -21.58 -0.99 8.00
C LEU A 96 -21.69 -0.82 6.47
N ASP A 97 -22.16 0.35 6.06
CA ASP A 97 -22.26 0.71 4.65
C ASP A 97 -20.97 1.39 4.19
N THR A 98 -20.21 0.71 3.32
CA THR A 98 -19.14 1.35 2.54
C THR A 98 -19.73 1.91 1.26
N LEU A 99 -19.00 2.79 0.57
CA LEU A 99 -19.47 3.36 -0.69
C LEU A 99 -19.93 2.26 -1.67
N SER A 100 -19.17 1.17 -1.78
CA SER A 100 -19.46 0.06 -2.68
C SER A 100 -20.70 -0.73 -2.27
N THR A 101 -20.88 -1.03 -0.97
CA THR A 101 -22.10 -1.73 -0.51
C THR A 101 -23.33 -0.84 -0.58
N LEU A 102 -23.16 0.45 -0.36
CA LEU A 102 -24.22 1.47 -0.49
C LEU A 102 -24.68 1.60 -1.94
N ILE A 103 -23.78 1.68 -2.92
CA ILE A 103 -24.12 1.73 -4.35
C ILE A 103 -24.85 0.44 -4.76
N TYR A 104 -24.36 -0.72 -4.33
CA TYR A 104 -24.98 -2.01 -4.67
C TYR A 104 -26.39 -2.16 -4.11
N THR A 105 -26.58 -1.83 -2.82
CA THR A 105 -27.87 -1.97 -2.14
C THR A 105 -28.90 -0.97 -2.65
N ASN A 106 -28.48 0.25 -2.96
CA ASN A 106 -29.37 1.29 -3.51
C ASN A 106 -29.62 1.15 -5.02
N ARG A 107 -28.89 0.28 -5.73
CA ARG A 107 -29.17 -0.05 -7.14
C ARG A 107 -30.57 -0.61 -7.35
N ILE A 108 -31.08 -1.36 -6.37
CA ILE A 108 -32.41 -1.98 -6.42
C ILE A 108 -33.53 -0.96 -6.11
N ARG A 109 -33.21 0.14 -5.40
CA ARG A 109 -34.16 1.18 -4.97
C ARG A 109 -34.21 2.42 -5.87
N GLY A 110 -33.34 2.48 -6.89
CA GLY A 110 -33.13 3.67 -7.73
C GLY A 110 -31.88 4.42 -7.30
N ILE A 111 -30.93 4.58 -8.21
CA ILE A 111 -29.64 5.21 -7.92
C ILE A 111 -29.85 6.72 -7.89
N LEU A 112 -29.72 7.34 -6.73
CA LEU A 112 -29.71 8.80 -6.60
C LEU A 112 -28.44 9.37 -7.28
N PRO A 113 -28.53 10.52 -7.99
CA PRO A 113 -27.37 11.18 -8.60
C PRO A 113 -26.20 11.45 -7.63
N GLU A 114 -26.51 11.54 -6.34
CA GLU A 114 -25.57 11.76 -5.24
C GLU A 114 -24.48 10.68 -5.15
N TYR A 115 -24.80 9.41 -5.44
CA TYR A 115 -23.81 8.32 -5.40
C TYR A 115 -22.77 8.42 -6.52
N TYR A 116 -23.19 8.88 -7.70
CA TYR A 116 -22.26 9.12 -8.82
C TYR A 116 -21.33 10.30 -8.53
N ALA A 117 -21.84 11.36 -7.89
CA ALA A 117 -21.02 12.49 -7.46
C ALA A 117 -19.98 12.06 -6.42
N LEU A 118 -20.38 11.25 -5.43
CA LEU A 118 -19.48 10.74 -4.40
C LEU A 118 -18.39 9.82 -4.98
N ALA A 119 -18.74 8.93 -5.91
CA ALA A 119 -17.78 8.09 -6.62
C ALA A 119 -16.77 8.91 -7.44
N ALA A 120 -17.23 9.96 -8.13
CA ALA A 120 -16.36 10.85 -8.90
C ALA A 120 -15.36 11.61 -8.01
N ILE A 121 -15.82 12.12 -6.86
CA ILE A 121 -14.96 12.80 -5.88
C ILE A 121 -13.90 11.84 -5.32
N MET A 122 -14.31 10.63 -4.94
CA MET A 122 -13.36 9.61 -4.45
C MET A 122 -12.35 9.20 -5.52
N PHE A 123 -12.80 9.01 -6.77
CA PHE A 123 -11.92 8.69 -7.89
C PHE A 123 -10.87 9.78 -8.12
N ILE A 124 -11.29 11.05 -8.17
CA ILE A 124 -10.39 12.19 -8.31
C ILE A 124 -9.42 12.27 -7.12
N GLY A 125 -9.90 12.05 -5.89
CA GLY A 125 -9.06 12.06 -4.69
C GLY A 125 -7.96 11.01 -4.72
N VAL A 126 -8.29 9.76 -5.07
CA VAL A 126 -7.30 8.67 -5.21
C VAL A 126 -6.33 8.96 -6.35
N LEU A 127 -6.82 9.47 -7.48
CA LEU A 127 -6.00 9.80 -8.64
C LEU A 127 -4.99 10.91 -8.32
N LEU A 128 -5.43 11.98 -7.65
CA LEU A 128 -4.55 13.06 -7.17
C LEU A 128 -3.50 12.54 -6.18
N LEU A 129 -3.91 11.68 -5.24
CA LEU A 129 -3.01 11.07 -4.26
C LEU A 129 -1.93 10.23 -4.95
N ILE A 130 -2.29 9.39 -5.91
CA ILE A 130 -1.34 8.62 -6.72
C ILE A 130 -0.41 9.55 -7.52
N LEU A 131 -0.95 10.61 -8.14
CA LEU A 131 -0.18 11.54 -8.97
C LEU A 131 0.86 12.31 -8.15
N VAL A 132 0.48 12.80 -6.97
CA VAL A 132 1.41 13.46 -6.02
C VAL A 132 2.53 12.50 -5.62
N MET A 133 2.19 11.25 -5.28
CA MET A 133 3.19 10.27 -4.89
C MET A 133 4.10 9.86 -6.04
N GLN A 134 3.59 9.77 -7.27
CA GLN A 134 4.40 9.48 -8.46
C GLN A 134 5.41 10.61 -8.71
N ILE A 135 4.98 11.87 -8.60
CA ILE A 135 5.88 13.03 -8.75
C ILE A 135 6.94 13.04 -7.63
N ALA A 136 6.58 12.68 -6.40
CA ALA A 136 7.51 12.57 -5.29
C ALA A 136 8.54 11.45 -5.50
N ASN A 137 8.12 10.26 -5.94
CA ASN A 137 8.99 9.11 -6.18
C ASN A 137 9.95 9.32 -7.37
N VAL A 138 9.52 10.01 -8.44
CA VAL A 138 10.39 10.32 -9.60
C VAL A 138 11.58 11.21 -9.21
N ARG A 139 11.44 12.06 -8.18
CA ARG A 139 12.54 12.91 -7.68
C ARG A 139 13.55 12.15 -6.81
N SER A 140 13.18 10.99 -6.29
CA SER A 140 14.00 10.20 -5.36
C SER A 140 14.85 9.12 -6.02
N GLN A 141 14.82 8.97 -7.35
CA GLN A 141 15.75 8.13 -8.11
C GLN A 141 17.05 8.93 -8.35
N PRO A 142 18.17 8.67 -7.66
CA PRO A 142 19.44 9.23 -8.06
C PRO A 142 19.77 8.61 -9.41
N LYS A 143 19.99 9.45 -10.42
CA LYS A 143 20.54 9.02 -11.72
C LYS A 143 21.73 8.10 -11.47
N ASP A 144 21.57 6.83 -11.82
CA ASP A 144 22.63 5.84 -11.76
C ASP A 144 23.81 6.34 -12.61
N THR A 145 24.78 6.97 -11.95
CA THR A 145 25.98 7.50 -12.58
C THR A 145 26.99 6.36 -12.66
N LYS A 146 26.65 5.29 -13.38
CA LYS A 146 27.54 4.14 -13.62
C LYS A 146 27.91 3.92 -15.08
N ASP A 147 27.69 4.92 -15.95
CA ASP A 147 28.23 4.91 -17.32
C ASP A 147 29.68 5.40 -17.45
N LYS A 148 30.39 5.71 -16.36
CA LYS A 148 31.74 6.33 -16.44
C LYS A 148 32.94 5.45 -16.10
N HIS A 149 32.78 4.19 -15.68
CA HIS A 149 33.93 3.35 -15.34
C HIS A 149 34.26 2.20 -16.30
N PHE A 150 33.37 1.83 -17.23
CA PHE A 150 33.67 0.77 -18.21
C PHE A 150 34.25 1.26 -19.55
N SER A 151 34.23 2.56 -19.83
CA SER A 151 34.81 3.10 -21.08
C SER A 151 36.33 3.29 -21.04
N LYS A 152 36.98 3.25 -19.87
CA LYS A 152 38.42 3.60 -19.75
C LYS A 152 39.41 2.43 -19.81
N LYS A 153 38.97 1.18 -20.02
CA LYS A 153 39.88 0.01 -20.02
C LYS A 153 39.96 -0.77 -21.34
N GLY A 154 39.38 -0.23 -22.42
CA GLY A 154 39.27 -0.91 -23.72
C GLY A 154 39.81 -0.12 -24.92
N ASN A 155 40.78 0.79 -24.73
CA ASN A 155 41.47 1.41 -25.86
C ASN A 155 43.00 1.37 -25.65
N ASN A 156 43.55 0.18 -25.91
CA ASN A 156 44.64 -0.10 -26.84
C ASN A 156 45.91 0.79 -26.85
N TYR A 157 47.03 0.07 -26.68
CA TYR A 157 48.45 0.32 -27.01
C TYR A 157 49.24 1.28 -26.12
#